data_AF-A0A1Q3JG64-F1
#
_entry.id   AF-A0A1Q3JG64-F1
#
_cell.length_a   1.000
_cell.length_b   1.000
_cell.length_c   1.000
_cell.angle_alpha   90.00
_cell.angle_beta   90.00
_cell.angle_gamma   90.00
#
_symmetry.space_group_name_H-M   'P 1'
#
loop_
_entity.id
_entity.type
_entity.pdbx_description
1 polymer ?
#
loop_
_entity_poly.entity_id
_entity_poly.type
_entity_poly.pdbx_seq_one_letter_code
_entity_poly.pdbx_strand_id
1 'polypeptide(L)'
;MMRRLAQLSSLIAQPRRGATSGGVAVQFAFLIMPLAVLTFGLVDYNRATSEKRRLQDALDAATLAAARSTAVTNPELQAIGSQNLTTNLSAATDATLLSSSFTLDSPKVVGTARAKITPIVANLWMNGDMTVSVTSEVVRSMNKIEVAMVLDTTGSMAGTKLTNLKTAATNFVDTLAAAAARSTEVNPVKIGIVPFSSAVRIGSSTSEINAYKSAAWMDKGTAPIGADIFNGLTGVNRFTLLTQMGQTWGGCVESRAMPYDVQETAPNVNVPASLYTPFFWPDESDNDNYAINDYLSDGSYTSQGTTGGVSTDYRRRQGFKGKYTKAPSGSGLGPNRGCDMQSLVRLTTDWTSLKTKINSFNAVGETHIPLGLAWGWNVLSPTGPFSDGVSYSTPKTTKIIVLMTDGENTYTTTNSSNDSNYDGYSFIWANRMGSTSGNSSARTTAIDNRLSLLCTNMKNAGIVIYTVRVEVKTGSSALLQGCATKPEFFYDVQSASNLNAVFSAIAGSIENLRISK
;
A
#
# COMPACT_ATOMS: atom_id res chain seq x y z
N MET A 1 40.37 -47.23 -24.33
CA MET A 1 40.19 -46.57 -25.65
C MET A 1 41.26 -46.97 -26.67
N MET A 2 42.53 -47.17 -26.28
CA MET A 2 43.62 -47.59 -27.19
C MET A 2 43.49 -49.01 -27.80
N ARG A 3 42.74 -49.94 -27.20
CA ARG A 3 42.53 -51.29 -27.76
C ARG A 3 41.48 -51.38 -28.89
N ARG A 4 40.65 -50.35 -29.10
CA ARG A 4 39.66 -50.32 -30.21
C ARG A 4 40.18 -49.64 -31.47
N LEU A 5 41.28 -48.88 -31.39
CA LEU A 5 41.93 -48.26 -32.55
C LEU A 5 42.77 -49.27 -33.36
N ALA A 6 43.23 -50.37 -32.74
CA ALA A 6 44.01 -51.41 -33.43
C ALA A 6 43.18 -52.34 -34.34
N GLN A 7 41.84 -52.35 -34.22
CA GLN A 7 40.98 -53.14 -35.13
C GLN A 7 40.58 -52.37 -36.40
N LEU A 8 40.62 -51.03 -36.38
CA LEU A 8 40.32 -50.20 -37.55
C LEU A 8 41.45 -50.17 -38.59
N SER A 9 42.70 -50.40 -38.20
CA SER A 9 43.83 -50.51 -39.14
C SER A 9 43.79 -51.80 -39.98
N SER A 10 43.10 -52.85 -39.52
CA SER A 10 43.00 -54.14 -40.22
C SER A 10 41.96 -54.18 -41.34
N LEU A 11 41.07 -53.18 -41.42
CA LEU A 11 40.05 -53.06 -42.48
C LEU A 11 40.53 -52.22 -43.68
N ILE A 12 41.64 -51.49 -43.56
CA ILE A 12 42.15 -50.59 -44.60
C ILE A 12 43.24 -51.27 -45.47
N ALA A 13 43.73 -52.45 -45.08
CA ALA A 13 44.85 -53.12 -45.73
C ALA A 13 44.48 -54.48 -46.38
N GLN A 14 43.48 -54.50 -47.26
CA GLN A 14 43.37 -55.56 -48.27
C GLN A 14 43.18 -54.95 -49.67
N PRO A 15 44.23 -54.93 -50.52
CA PRO A 15 44.07 -54.47 -51.89
C PRO A 15 43.39 -55.58 -52.71
N ARG A 16 42.07 -55.48 -52.88
CA ARG A 16 41.36 -56.25 -53.91
C ARG A 16 41.76 -55.69 -55.28
N ARG A 17 42.73 -56.38 -55.91
CA ARG A 17 43.03 -56.27 -57.34
C ARG A 17 41.76 -56.62 -58.12
N GLY A 18 41.15 -55.65 -58.79
CA GLY A 18 40.06 -55.88 -59.74
C GLY A 18 38.84 -54.97 -59.65
N ALA A 19 38.99 -53.67 -59.36
CA ALA A 19 37.90 -52.70 -59.55
C ALA A 19 38.44 -51.38 -60.10
N THR A 20 37.93 -50.97 -61.26
CA THR A 20 38.12 -49.65 -61.91
C THR A 20 37.39 -48.51 -61.17
N SER A 21 37.27 -48.59 -59.85
CA SER A 21 36.61 -47.62 -58.97
C SER A 21 37.57 -46.90 -58.01
N GLY A 22 38.88 -46.93 -58.28
CA GLY A 22 39.89 -46.20 -57.50
C GLY A 22 39.68 -44.68 -57.48
N GLY A 23 39.01 -44.12 -58.49
CA GLY A 23 38.64 -42.70 -58.53
C GLY A 23 37.66 -42.29 -57.42
N VAL A 24 36.76 -43.18 -57.01
CA VAL A 24 35.75 -42.89 -55.95
C VAL A 24 36.42 -42.81 -54.58
N ALA A 25 37.38 -43.69 -54.28
CA ALA A 25 38.12 -43.65 -53.01
C ALA A 25 38.98 -42.39 -52.89
N VAL A 26 39.61 -41.96 -53.99
CA VAL A 26 40.39 -40.72 -54.04
C VAL A 26 39.47 -39.50 -53.90
N GLN A 27 38.34 -39.45 -54.62
CA GLN A 27 37.35 -38.36 -54.45
C GLN A 27 36.76 -38.32 -53.05
N PHE A 28 36.46 -39.47 -52.44
CA PHE A 28 35.98 -39.57 -51.07
C PHE A 28 37.03 -39.06 -50.07
N ALA A 29 38.30 -39.42 -50.23
CA ALA A 29 39.39 -38.92 -49.38
C ALA A 29 39.60 -37.40 -49.49
N PHE A 30 39.41 -36.82 -50.68
CA PHE A 30 39.47 -35.37 -50.86
C PHE A 30 38.23 -34.63 -50.32
N LEU A 31 37.04 -35.26 -50.35
CA LEU A 31 35.79 -34.66 -49.85
C LEU A 31 35.60 -34.81 -48.34
N ILE A 32 36.13 -35.86 -47.72
CA ILE A 32 35.95 -36.09 -46.28
C ILE A 32 36.69 -35.06 -45.43
N MET A 33 37.84 -34.55 -45.90
CA MET A 33 38.60 -33.49 -45.22
C MET A 33 37.78 -32.20 -45.03
N PRO A 34 37.23 -31.57 -46.09
CA PRO A 34 36.39 -30.37 -45.93
C PRO A 34 35.06 -30.66 -45.20
N LEU A 35 34.45 -31.83 -45.38
CA LEU A 35 33.24 -32.23 -44.64
C LEU A 35 33.50 -32.42 -43.14
N ALA A 36 34.64 -32.98 -42.76
CA ALA A 36 35.04 -33.13 -41.36
C ALA A 36 35.23 -31.74 -40.71
N VAL A 37 35.92 -30.82 -41.38
CA VAL A 37 36.09 -29.44 -40.88
C VAL A 37 34.74 -28.74 -40.66
N LEU A 38 33.79 -28.89 -41.59
CA LEU A 38 32.45 -28.30 -41.46
C LEU A 38 31.65 -28.91 -40.30
N THR A 39 31.59 -30.24 -40.20
CA THR A 39 30.84 -30.93 -39.15
C THR A 39 31.40 -30.63 -37.76
N PHE A 40 32.73 -30.62 -37.62
CA PHE A 40 33.39 -30.29 -36.37
C PHE A 40 33.29 -28.80 -36.02
N GLY A 41 33.40 -27.91 -37.01
CA GLY A 41 33.14 -26.48 -36.82
C GLY A 41 31.72 -26.22 -36.31
N LEU A 42 30.74 -27.00 -36.78
CA LEU A 42 29.35 -26.91 -36.32
C LEU A 42 29.20 -27.34 -34.85
N VAL A 43 29.92 -28.38 -34.41
CA VAL A 43 29.92 -28.85 -33.01
C VAL A 43 30.50 -27.78 -32.10
N ASP A 44 31.65 -27.20 -32.47
CA ASP A 44 32.27 -26.13 -31.68
C ASP A 44 31.43 -24.86 -31.66
N TYR A 45 30.78 -24.51 -32.78
CA TYR A 45 29.82 -23.42 -32.83
C TYR A 45 28.63 -23.67 -31.89
N ASN A 46 28.07 -24.88 -31.89
CA ASN A 46 26.97 -25.23 -30.99
C ASN A 46 27.39 -25.19 -29.52
N ARG A 47 28.60 -25.67 -29.20
CA ARG A 47 29.16 -25.57 -27.84
C ARG A 47 29.36 -24.11 -27.43
N ALA A 48 30.02 -23.31 -28.28
CA ALA A 48 30.28 -21.90 -28.01
C ALA A 48 28.98 -21.10 -27.81
N THR A 49 27.95 -21.37 -28.61
CA THR A 49 26.64 -20.72 -28.47
C THR A 49 25.85 -21.21 -27.26
N SER A 50 26.01 -22.47 -26.83
CA SER A 50 25.45 -22.98 -25.57
C SER A 50 26.12 -22.31 -24.36
N GLU A 51 27.45 -22.27 -24.32
CA GLU A 51 28.20 -21.61 -23.24
C GLU A 51 27.93 -20.10 -23.18
N LYS A 52 27.81 -19.43 -24.34
CA LYS A 52 27.41 -18.02 -24.40
C LYS A 52 26.05 -17.77 -23.77
N ARG A 53 25.06 -18.64 -24.03
CA ARG A 53 23.72 -18.52 -23.45
C ARG A 53 23.75 -18.70 -21.93
N ARG A 54 24.46 -19.72 -21.43
CA ARG A 54 24.63 -19.95 -19.99
C ARG A 54 25.33 -18.77 -19.29
N LEU A 55 26.36 -18.21 -19.92
CA LEU A 55 27.03 -17.00 -19.42
C LEU A 55 26.09 -15.79 -19.40
N GLN A 56 25.24 -15.63 -20.42
CA GLN A 56 24.21 -14.57 -20.44
C GLN A 56 23.21 -14.76 -19.30
N ASP A 57 22.66 -15.96 -19.12
CA ASP A 57 21.69 -16.25 -18.05
C ASP A 57 22.29 -15.97 -16.65
N ALA A 58 23.54 -16.36 -16.44
CA ALA A 58 24.27 -16.08 -15.19
C ALA A 58 24.52 -14.58 -15.00
N LEU A 59 24.87 -13.85 -16.07
CA LEU A 59 25.05 -12.41 -16.05
C LEU A 59 23.73 -11.66 -15.80
N ASP A 60 22.62 -12.11 -16.39
CA ASP A 60 21.30 -11.50 -16.19
C ASP A 60 20.85 -11.62 -14.73
N ALA A 61 21.02 -12.81 -14.15
CA ALA A 61 20.74 -13.04 -12.74
C ALA A 61 21.64 -12.18 -11.83
N ALA A 62 22.93 -12.07 -12.15
CA ALA A 62 23.88 -11.26 -11.38
C ALA A 62 23.62 -9.75 -11.49
N THR A 63 23.30 -9.27 -12.69
CA THR A 63 22.99 -7.86 -12.94
C THR A 63 21.66 -7.48 -12.28
N LEU A 64 20.68 -8.39 -12.28
CA LEU A 64 19.43 -8.21 -11.54
C LEU A 64 19.67 -8.17 -10.03
N ALA A 65 20.51 -9.06 -9.49
CA ALA A 65 20.85 -9.05 -8.06
C ALA A 65 21.58 -7.76 -7.65
N ALA A 66 22.54 -7.31 -8.44
CA ALA A 66 23.22 -6.04 -8.24
C ALA A 66 22.24 -4.86 -8.33
N ALA A 67 21.33 -4.86 -9.32
CA ALA A 67 20.33 -3.82 -9.49
C ALA A 67 19.35 -3.74 -8.31
N ARG A 68 18.94 -4.89 -7.75
CA ARG A 68 18.08 -5.00 -6.54
C ARG A 68 18.76 -4.61 -5.24
N SER A 69 20.08 -4.55 -5.21
CA SER A 69 20.79 -4.14 -3.99
C SER A 69 20.63 -2.65 -3.67
N THR A 70 20.89 -2.30 -2.42
CA THR A 70 20.93 -0.91 -1.95
C THR A 70 22.18 -0.14 -2.39
N ALA A 71 23.10 -0.80 -3.10
CA ALA A 71 24.35 -0.19 -3.57
C ALA A 71 24.08 0.96 -4.54
N VAL A 72 24.73 2.10 -4.30
CA VAL A 72 24.65 3.31 -5.14
C VAL A 72 25.99 3.65 -5.78
N THR A 73 27.06 2.95 -5.40
CA THR A 73 28.40 3.15 -5.94
C THR A 73 28.84 1.96 -6.80
N ASN A 74 29.69 2.24 -7.80
CA ASN A 74 30.24 1.19 -8.68
C ASN A 74 31.01 0.09 -7.91
N PRO A 75 31.85 0.39 -6.89
CA PRO A 75 32.55 -0.65 -6.13
C PRO A 75 31.62 -1.61 -5.39
N GLU A 76 30.54 -1.11 -4.80
CA GLU A 76 29.55 -1.94 -4.10
C GLU A 76 28.77 -2.82 -5.08
N LEU A 77 28.33 -2.26 -6.22
CA LEU A 77 27.67 -3.02 -7.28
C LEU A 77 28.56 -4.10 -7.86
N GLN A 78 29.85 -3.80 -8.05
CA GLN A 78 30.85 -4.75 -8.49
C GLN A 78 30.98 -5.94 -7.54
N ALA A 79 31.05 -5.68 -6.22
CA ALA A 79 31.16 -6.73 -5.22
C ALA A 79 29.96 -7.67 -5.25
N ILE A 80 28.74 -7.11 -5.27
CA ILE A 80 27.49 -7.89 -5.25
C ILE A 80 27.30 -8.65 -6.57
N GLY A 81 27.50 -7.98 -7.71
CA GLY A 81 27.34 -8.57 -9.03
C GLY A 81 28.34 -9.69 -9.29
N SER A 82 29.63 -9.49 -8.97
CA SER A 82 30.66 -10.52 -9.19
C SER A 82 30.46 -11.76 -8.31
N GLN A 83 30.00 -11.58 -7.07
CA GLN A 83 29.65 -12.70 -6.19
C GLN A 83 28.50 -13.54 -6.77
N ASN A 84 27.42 -12.89 -7.20
CA ASN A 84 26.27 -13.58 -7.80
C ASN A 84 26.65 -14.23 -9.14
N LEU A 85 27.45 -13.55 -9.97
CA LEU A 85 27.91 -14.08 -11.25
C LEU A 85 28.73 -15.36 -11.04
N THR A 86 29.70 -15.34 -10.13
CA THR A 86 30.55 -16.50 -9.84
C THR A 86 29.74 -17.67 -9.29
N THR A 87 28.74 -17.39 -8.45
CA THR A 87 27.83 -18.41 -7.88
C THR A 87 26.96 -19.06 -8.96
N ASN A 88 26.45 -18.27 -9.93
CA ASN A 88 25.63 -18.79 -11.02
C ASN A 88 26.47 -19.51 -12.09
N LEU A 89 27.75 -19.16 -12.25
CA LEU A 89 28.68 -19.81 -13.17
C LEU A 89 29.21 -21.15 -12.67
N SER A 90 29.51 -21.27 -11.37
CA SER A 90 30.08 -22.51 -10.79
C SER A 90 29.16 -23.72 -10.88
N ALA A 91 27.86 -23.50 -11.13
CA ALA A 91 26.86 -24.54 -11.32
C ALA A 91 26.70 -25.02 -12.78
N ALA A 92 27.30 -24.33 -13.78
CA ALA A 92 26.74 -24.39 -15.13
C ALA A 92 27.70 -24.47 -16.34
N THR A 93 29.02 -24.24 -16.25
CA THR A 93 29.87 -24.05 -17.46
C THR A 93 31.27 -24.67 -17.41
N ASP A 94 31.81 -24.98 -18.60
CA ASP A 94 33.25 -25.23 -18.84
C ASP A 94 34.02 -23.93 -19.16
N ALA A 95 33.33 -22.78 -19.10
CA ALA A 95 33.86 -21.47 -19.44
C ALA A 95 34.63 -20.85 -18.26
N THR A 96 35.85 -20.35 -18.52
CA THR A 96 36.65 -19.65 -17.50
C THR A 96 36.42 -18.14 -17.58
N LEU A 97 35.91 -17.55 -16.49
CA LEU A 97 35.67 -16.11 -16.41
C LEU A 97 36.99 -15.34 -16.44
N LEU A 98 37.12 -14.40 -17.37
CA LEU A 98 38.28 -13.51 -17.49
C LEU A 98 38.09 -12.22 -16.70
N SER A 99 36.94 -11.58 -16.89
CA SER A 99 36.61 -10.32 -16.25
C SER A 99 35.10 -10.14 -16.16
N SER A 100 34.67 -9.42 -15.14
CA SER A 100 33.29 -8.94 -15.00
C SER A 100 33.29 -7.51 -14.51
N SER A 101 32.36 -6.69 -14.99
CA SER A 101 32.15 -5.33 -14.52
C SER A 101 30.66 -5.04 -14.32
N PHE A 102 30.32 -4.42 -13.20
CA PHE A 102 28.99 -3.94 -12.87
C PHE A 102 29.10 -2.45 -12.53
N THR A 103 28.43 -1.61 -13.31
CA THR A 103 28.48 -0.15 -13.15
C THR A 103 27.08 0.45 -13.15
N LEU A 104 26.91 1.53 -12.41
CA LEU A 104 25.72 2.36 -12.45
C LEU A 104 25.85 3.40 -13.56
N ASP A 105 25.12 3.20 -14.65
CA ASP A 105 24.86 4.18 -15.71
C ASP A 105 23.43 4.71 -15.55
N SER A 106 23.23 5.51 -14.50
CA SER A 106 21.91 5.89 -13.96
C SER A 106 20.88 6.24 -15.04
N PRO A 107 19.67 5.62 -15.06
CA PRO A 107 19.09 4.66 -14.09
C PRO A 107 19.51 3.20 -14.26
N LYS A 108 20.42 2.87 -15.17
CA LYS A 108 20.74 1.50 -15.53
C LYS A 108 21.87 0.94 -14.68
N VAL A 109 21.72 -0.30 -14.26
CA VAL A 109 22.85 -1.13 -13.85
C VAL A 109 23.26 -1.95 -15.06
N VAL A 110 24.50 -1.77 -15.48
CA VAL A 110 25.07 -2.46 -16.64
C VAL A 110 26.06 -3.49 -16.14
N GLY A 111 25.77 -4.76 -16.41
CA GLY A 111 26.65 -5.88 -16.18
C GLY A 111 27.35 -6.28 -17.47
N THR A 112 28.66 -6.52 -17.42
CA THR A 112 29.43 -7.10 -18.51
C THR A 112 30.26 -8.27 -18.00
N ALA A 113 30.36 -9.33 -18.79
CA ALA A 113 31.23 -10.46 -18.48
C ALA A 113 31.96 -10.94 -19.74
N ARG A 114 33.22 -11.34 -19.55
CA ARG A 114 34.05 -11.98 -20.57
C ARG A 114 34.50 -13.33 -20.06
N ALA A 115 34.32 -14.37 -20.87
CA ALA A 115 34.79 -15.70 -20.55
C ALA A 115 35.52 -16.34 -21.75
N LYS A 116 36.47 -17.21 -21.45
CA LYS A 116 37.09 -18.10 -22.44
C LYS A 116 36.31 -19.40 -22.51
N ILE A 117 36.08 -19.85 -23.73
CA ILE A 117 35.51 -21.15 -24.05
C ILE A 117 36.56 -21.90 -24.86
N THR A 118 36.94 -23.08 -24.39
CA THR A 118 37.87 -23.96 -25.10
C THR A 118 37.07 -24.84 -26.07
N PRO A 119 37.16 -24.63 -27.39
CA PRO A 119 36.50 -25.49 -28.36
C PRO A 119 37.07 -26.92 -28.30
N ILE A 120 36.28 -27.93 -28.66
CA ILE A 120 36.73 -29.33 -28.65
C ILE A 120 37.63 -29.59 -29.85
N VAL A 121 37.21 -29.17 -31.04
CA VAL A 121 37.90 -29.55 -32.28
C VAL A 121 38.89 -28.49 -32.71
N ALA A 122 38.55 -27.21 -32.65
CA ALA A 122 39.49 -26.14 -32.96
C ALA A 122 40.69 -26.12 -31.99
N ASN A 123 40.54 -26.59 -30.75
CA ASN A 123 41.69 -26.70 -29.83
C ASN A 123 42.59 -27.92 -30.13
N LEU A 124 42.09 -28.93 -30.83
CA LEU A 124 42.89 -30.09 -31.24
C LEU A 124 43.86 -29.76 -32.39
N TRP A 125 43.54 -28.74 -33.20
CA TRP A 125 44.29 -28.38 -34.40
C TRP A 125 44.89 -26.97 -34.39
N MET A 126 44.30 -26.02 -33.65
CA MET A 126 44.62 -24.59 -33.75
C MET A 126 44.98 -23.92 -32.41
N ASN A 127 45.04 -24.63 -31.27
CA ASN A 127 45.37 -24.08 -29.94
C ASN A 127 44.73 -22.71 -29.66
N GLY A 128 43.46 -22.54 -30.03
CA GLY A 128 42.77 -21.25 -30.00
C GLY A 128 41.59 -21.26 -29.03
N ASP A 129 41.74 -20.56 -27.90
CA ASP A 129 40.60 -20.23 -27.04
C ASP A 129 39.69 -19.22 -27.74
N MET A 130 38.37 -19.40 -27.65
CA MET A 130 37.40 -18.41 -28.09
C MET A 130 36.98 -17.54 -26.92
N THR A 131 37.08 -16.22 -27.06
CA THR A 131 36.57 -15.29 -26.04
C THR A 131 35.17 -14.84 -26.40
N VAL A 132 34.24 -14.99 -25.46
CA VAL A 132 32.86 -14.51 -25.60
C VAL A 132 32.63 -13.37 -24.60
N SER A 133 31.98 -12.32 -25.07
CA SER A 133 31.51 -11.20 -24.26
C SER A 133 29.99 -11.18 -24.25
N VAL A 134 29.42 -10.92 -23.08
CA VAL A 134 27.99 -10.72 -22.84
C VAL A 134 27.76 -9.41 -22.09
N THR A 135 26.57 -8.85 -22.25
CA THR A 135 26.16 -7.60 -21.61
C THR A 135 24.71 -7.74 -21.17
N SER A 136 24.39 -7.22 -20.01
CA SER A 136 23.05 -7.21 -19.44
C SER A 136 22.76 -5.80 -18.90
N GLU A 137 21.58 -5.27 -19.18
CA GLU A 137 21.16 -3.96 -18.70
C GLU A 137 19.86 -4.10 -17.88
N VAL A 138 19.90 -3.67 -16.63
CA VAL A 138 18.72 -3.63 -15.74
C VAL A 138 18.43 -2.19 -15.39
N VAL A 139 17.25 -1.70 -15.77
CA VAL A 139 16.83 -0.33 -15.44
C VAL A 139 16.26 -0.32 -14.02
N ARG A 140 16.79 0.54 -13.15
CA ARG A 140 16.18 0.88 -11.86
C ARG A 140 14.98 1.82 -12.03
N SER A 141 14.04 1.44 -12.91
CA SER A 141 12.78 2.16 -13.09
C SER A 141 11.77 1.54 -12.13
N MET A 142 11.44 2.28 -11.09
CA MET A 142 10.34 1.91 -10.22
C MET A 142 9.03 2.29 -10.88
N ASN A 143 8.04 1.40 -10.79
CA ASN A 143 6.65 1.81 -10.94
C ASN A 143 6.35 2.89 -9.89
N LYS A 144 5.56 3.90 -10.24
CA LYS A 144 5.11 4.91 -9.28
C LYS A 144 4.21 4.24 -8.24
N ILE A 145 4.37 4.61 -6.99
CA ILE A 145 3.60 4.05 -5.90
C ILE A 145 2.94 5.19 -5.12
N GLU A 146 1.65 5.04 -4.87
CA GLU A 146 0.90 5.90 -3.95
C GLU A 146 0.44 5.03 -2.78
N VAL A 147 0.94 5.34 -1.58
CA VAL A 147 0.64 4.56 -0.37
C VAL A 147 -0.22 5.40 0.58
N ALA A 148 -1.34 4.85 1.03
CA ALA A 148 -2.05 5.36 2.20
C ALA A 148 -1.81 4.43 3.39
N MET A 149 -1.14 4.97 4.42
CA MET A 149 -0.95 4.29 5.68
C MET A 149 -2.14 4.58 6.58
N VAL A 150 -3.02 3.59 6.78
CA VAL A 150 -4.20 3.69 7.63
C VAL A 150 -3.84 3.13 8.99
N LEU A 151 -3.63 4.02 9.96
CA LEU A 151 -2.98 3.72 11.23
C LEU A 151 -3.95 3.89 12.38
N ASP A 152 -4.15 2.81 13.12
CA ASP A 152 -5.02 2.78 14.29
C ASP A 152 -4.41 3.57 15.45
N THR A 153 -5.12 4.62 15.88
CA THR A 153 -4.77 5.49 17.01
C THR A 153 -5.81 5.39 18.13
N THR A 154 -6.49 4.27 18.22
CA THR A 154 -7.61 4.06 19.15
C THR A 154 -7.14 3.83 20.57
N GLY A 155 -8.06 3.91 21.53
CA GLY A 155 -7.78 3.62 22.94
C GLY A 155 -7.18 2.22 23.16
N SER A 156 -7.57 1.21 22.37
CA SER A 156 -7.05 -0.17 22.48
C SER A 156 -5.57 -0.30 22.08
N MET A 157 -5.06 0.68 21.32
CA MET A 157 -3.67 0.78 20.91
C MET A 157 -2.76 1.47 21.95
N ALA A 158 -3.30 1.93 23.09
CA ALA A 158 -2.50 2.61 24.09
C ALA A 158 -1.29 1.78 24.60
N GLY A 159 -0.25 2.49 25.05
CA GLY A 159 0.96 1.86 25.60
C GLY A 159 1.94 1.37 24.54
N THR A 160 2.36 0.10 24.67
CA THR A 160 3.42 -0.48 23.82
C THR A 160 2.97 -0.63 22.38
N LYS A 161 1.72 -1.03 22.13
CA LYS A 161 1.13 -1.17 20.80
C LYS A 161 1.35 0.06 19.93
N LEU A 162 0.93 1.24 20.41
CA LEU A 162 1.10 2.50 19.69
C LEU A 162 2.58 2.89 19.54
N THR A 163 3.40 2.64 20.55
CA THR A 163 4.85 2.91 20.48
C THR A 163 5.53 2.09 19.38
N ASN A 164 5.16 0.82 19.30
CA ASN A 164 5.69 -0.11 18.29
C ASN A 164 5.14 0.22 16.90
N LEU A 165 3.86 0.58 16.81
CA LEU A 165 3.25 1.10 15.59
C LEU A 165 4.01 2.30 15.05
N LYS A 166 4.29 3.30 15.90
CA LYS A 166 5.04 4.50 15.51
C LYS A 166 6.40 4.14 14.93
N THR A 167 7.15 3.32 15.66
CA THR A 167 8.51 2.90 15.27
C THR A 167 8.52 2.18 13.92
N ALA A 168 7.60 1.24 13.72
CA ALA A 168 7.54 0.49 12.48
C ALA A 168 7.05 1.33 11.29
N ALA A 169 6.06 2.21 11.52
CA ALA A 169 5.58 3.14 10.52
C ALA A 169 6.69 4.13 10.10
N THR A 170 7.51 4.64 11.04
CA THR A 170 8.66 5.49 10.69
C THR A 170 9.71 4.73 9.89
N ASN A 171 10.02 3.47 10.26
CA ASN A 171 10.98 2.63 9.53
C ASN A 171 10.49 2.30 8.11
N PHE A 172 9.17 2.10 7.94
CA PHE A 172 8.57 1.91 6.62
C PHE A 172 8.72 3.16 5.75
N VAL A 173 8.43 4.34 6.31
CA VAL A 173 8.63 5.62 5.62
C VAL A 173 10.10 5.78 5.21
N ASP A 174 11.06 5.47 6.08
CA ASP A 174 12.49 5.53 5.76
C ASP A 174 12.89 4.55 4.65
N THR A 175 12.31 3.34 4.65
CA THR A 175 12.58 2.34 3.62
C THR A 175 12.08 2.81 2.25
N LEU A 176 10.83 3.31 2.19
CA LEU A 176 10.25 3.85 0.96
C LEU A 176 10.93 5.14 0.50
N ALA A 177 11.39 5.98 1.43
CA ALA A 177 12.18 7.17 1.09
C ALA A 177 13.53 6.78 0.46
N ALA A 178 14.21 5.78 1.02
CA ALA A 178 15.44 5.24 0.45
C ALA A 178 15.20 4.61 -0.94
N ALA A 179 14.07 3.93 -1.13
CA ALA A 179 13.64 3.40 -2.43
C ALA A 179 13.42 4.52 -3.44
N ALA A 180 12.65 5.53 -3.05
CA ALA A 180 12.35 6.69 -3.88
C ALA A 180 13.63 7.41 -4.34
N ALA A 181 14.62 7.55 -3.44
CA ALA A 181 15.91 8.18 -3.76
C ALA A 181 16.73 7.42 -4.82
N ARG A 182 16.47 6.12 -5.02
CA ARG A 182 17.14 5.31 -6.06
C ARG A 182 16.47 5.40 -7.43
N SER A 183 15.24 5.91 -7.50
CA SER A 183 14.49 6.02 -8.75
C SER A 183 14.82 7.32 -9.49
N THR A 184 14.82 7.26 -10.81
CA THR A 184 14.93 8.45 -11.67
C THR A 184 13.58 9.08 -12.02
N GLU A 185 12.47 8.44 -11.63
CA GLU A 185 11.13 9.01 -11.80
C GLU A 185 10.91 10.18 -10.85
N VAL A 186 10.25 11.24 -11.31
CA VAL A 186 9.85 12.34 -10.43
C VAL A 186 8.71 11.87 -9.52
N ASN A 187 8.90 12.03 -8.21
CA ASN A 187 7.97 11.61 -7.16
C ASN A 187 7.55 10.13 -7.34
N PRO A 188 8.51 9.20 -7.29
CA PRO A 188 8.27 7.78 -7.55
C PRO A 188 7.42 7.12 -6.46
N VAL A 189 7.45 7.68 -5.25
CA VAL A 189 6.66 7.24 -4.11
C VAL A 189 6.03 8.46 -3.47
N LYS A 190 4.71 8.42 -3.25
CA LYS A 190 3.99 9.37 -2.40
C LYS A 190 3.35 8.60 -1.26
N ILE A 191 3.39 9.16 -0.06
CA ILE A 191 2.75 8.56 1.11
C ILE A 191 1.75 9.57 1.69
N GLY A 192 0.56 9.08 2.04
CA GLY A 192 -0.39 9.76 2.91
C GLY A 192 -0.60 8.94 4.17
N ILE A 193 -0.92 9.62 5.27
CA ILE A 193 -1.13 8.98 6.57
C ILE A 193 -2.54 9.30 7.04
N VAL A 194 -3.29 8.27 7.40
CA VAL A 194 -4.66 8.38 7.91
C VAL A 194 -4.70 7.76 9.31
N PRO A 195 -4.42 8.55 10.36
CA PRO A 195 -4.74 8.14 11.71
C PRO A 195 -6.26 8.09 11.86
N PHE A 196 -6.77 7.05 12.51
CA PHE A 196 -8.20 6.92 12.78
C PHE A 196 -8.48 6.48 14.20
N SER A 197 -9.69 6.80 14.64
CA SER A 197 -10.28 6.37 15.89
C SER A 197 -11.79 6.26 15.69
N SER A 198 -12.60 6.86 16.55
CA SER A 198 -14.04 6.97 16.44
C SER A 198 -14.46 7.87 15.27
N ALA A 199 -13.55 8.72 14.78
CA ALA A 199 -13.69 9.52 13.58
C ALA A 199 -12.35 9.63 12.83
N VAL A 200 -12.33 10.44 11.76
CA VAL A 200 -11.09 10.85 11.08
C VAL A 200 -11.05 12.37 11.02
N ARG A 201 -9.94 12.95 11.49
CA ARG A 201 -9.67 14.39 11.38
C ARG A 201 -8.93 14.67 10.08
N ILE A 202 -9.43 15.58 9.26
CA ILE A 202 -8.92 15.81 7.91
C ILE A 202 -8.05 17.06 7.75
N GLY A 203 -8.10 18.00 8.71
CA GLY A 203 -7.32 19.24 8.69
C GLY A 203 -6.51 19.44 9.97
N SER A 204 -5.26 19.90 9.83
CA SER A 204 -4.33 20.17 10.94
C SER A 204 -4.26 21.65 11.29
N SER A 205 -4.24 22.50 10.26
CA SER A 205 -4.04 23.94 10.39
C SER A 205 -5.34 24.71 10.17
N THR A 206 -5.42 25.91 10.73
CA THR A 206 -6.57 26.81 10.54
C THR A 206 -6.84 27.10 9.06
N SER A 207 -5.78 27.22 8.24
CA SER A 207 -5.92 27.44 6.79
C SER A 207 -6.53 26.24 6.08
N GLU A 208 -6.07 25.02 6.37
CA GLU A 208 -6.66 23.78 5.82
C GLU A 208 -8.11 23.61 6.24
N ILE A 209 -8.41 23.81 7.52
CA ILE A 209 -9.76 23.71 8.07
C ILE A 209 -10.70 24.69 7.35
N ASN A 210 -10.27 25.93 7.13
CA ASN A 210 -11.05 26.94 6.40
C ASN A 210 -11.23 26.59 4.92
N ALA A 211 -10.19 26.04 4.28
CA ALA A 211 -10.28 25.57 2.89
C ALA A 211 -11.29 24.42 2.75
N TYR A 212 -11.26 23.43 3.64
CA TYR A 212 -12.19 22.30 3.60
C TYR A 212 -13.62 22.68 3.96
N LYS A 213 -13.81 23.60 4.92
CA LYS A 213 -15.13 24.18 5.23
C LYS A 213 -15.78 24.84 4.02
N SER A 214 -14.98 25.49 3.16
CA SER A 214 -15.49 26.20 1.98
C SER A 214 -15.59 25.31 0.73
N ALA A 215 -15.00 24.11 0.74
CA ALA A 215 -14.99 23.20 -0.40
C ALA A 215 -16.39 22.78 -0.86
N ALA A 216 -16.53 22.49 -2.16
CA ALA A 216 -17.80 22.07 -2.77
C ALA A 216 -18.22 20.64 -2.39
N TRP A 217 -17.27 19.82 -1.99
CA TRP A 217 -17.51 18.43 -1.57
C TRP A 217 -17.98 18.30 -0.11
N MET A 218 -17.93 19.39 0.65
CA MET A 218 -18.36 19.45 2.03
C MET A 218 -19.84 19.86 2.10
N ASP A 219 -20.63 19.16 2.91
CA ASP A 219 -22.02 19.47 3.13
C ASP A 219 -22.20 20.80 3.86
N LYS A 220 -23.18 21.58 3.40
CA LYS A 220 -23.57 22.89 3.92
C LYS A 220 -25.06 22.92 4.25
N GLY A 221 -25.60 21.78 4.71
CA GLY A 221 -26.99 21.62 5.15
C GLY A 221 -27.94 21.02 4.10
N THR A 222 -27.38 20.34 3.09
CA THR A 222 -28.14 19.71 1.99
C THR A 222 -28.13 18.19 2.07
N ALA A 223 -27.10 17.58 2.66
CA ALA A 223 -26.99 16.14 2.79
C ALA A 223 -28.10 15.59 3.71
N PRO A 224 -28.77 14.47 3.36
CA PRO A 224 -29.84 13.91 4.18
C PRO A 224 -29.40 13.57 5.61
N ILE A 225 -28.17 13.05 5.76
CA ILE A 225 -27.57 12.71 7.06
C ILE A 225 -26.98 13.93 7.78
N GLY A 226 -26.96 15.12 7.19
CA GLY A 226 -26.50 16.33 7.87
C GLY A 226 -27.46 16.76 9.00
N ALA A 227 -28.74 16.40 8.87
CA ALA A 227 -29.79 16.87 9.76
C ALA A 227 -30.51 15.78 10.58
N ASP A 228 -30.04 14.53 10.48
CA ASP A 228 -30.54 13.39 11.28
C ASP A 228 -30.46 13.67 12.80
N ILE A 229 -29.36 14.28 13.24
CA ILE A 229 -29.12 14.67 14.64
C ILE A 229 -30.01 15.82 15.12
N PHE A 230 -30.70 16.50 14.20
CA PHE A 230 -31.58 17.64 14.46
C PHE A 230 -33.05 17.27 14.32
N ASN A 231 -33.42 16.02 14.64
CA ASN A 231 -34.80 15.53 14.69
C ASN A 231 -35.61 15.86 13.42
N GLY A 232 -35.02 15.65 12.25
CA GLY A 232 -35.69 15.82 10.96
C GLY A 232 -35.88 17.28 10.52
N LEU A 233 -35.22 18.24 11.16
CA LEU A 233 -35.13 19.60 10.63
C LEU A 233 -34.44 19.59 9.26
N THR A 234 -34.89 20.43 8.34
CA THR A 234 -34.26 20.56 7.02
C THR A 234 -33.34 21.78 6.97
N GLY A 235 -32.31 21.75 6.12
CA GLY A 235 -31.46 22.92 5.86
C GLY A 235 -30.53 23.30 7.02
N VAL A 236 -30.16 22.34 7.89
CA VAL A 236 -29.30 22.63 9.03
C VAL A 236 -27.84 22.63 8.60
N ASN A 237 -27.25 23.83 8.50
CA ASN A 237 -25.83 23.98 8.25
C ASN A 237 -25.04 23.97 9.58
N ARG A 238 -24.32 22.88 9.83
CA ARG A 238 -23.52 22.68 11.05
C ARG A 238 -22.40 23.71 11.22
N PHE A 239 -21.83 24.22 10.12
CA PHE A 239 -20.84 25.29 10.20
C PHE A 239 -21.44 26.63 10.65
N THR A 240 -22.68 26.91 10.26
CA THR A 240 -23.41 28.08 10.73
C THR A 240 -23.64 27.98 12.24
N LEU A 241 -24.05 26.82 12.75
CA LEU A 241 -24.22 26.59 14.19
C LEU A 241 -22.91 26.74 14.96
N LEU A 242 -21.81 26.14 14.47
CA LEU A 242 -20.47 26.33 15.04
C LEU A 242 -20.10 27.82 15.14
N THR A 243 -20.33 28.57 14.06
CA THR A 243 -20.01 30.00 14.00
C THR A 243 -20.88 30.82 14.96
N GLN A 244 -22.17 30.50 15.09
CA GLN A 244 -23.09 31.14 16.04
C GLN A 244 -22.68 30.92 17.49
N MET A 245 -22.10 29.77 17.81
CA MET A 245 -21.54 29.47 19.14
C MET A 245 -20.13 30.01 19.38
N GLY A 246 -19.55 30.72 18.41
CA GLY A 246 -18.14 31.16 18.48
C GLY A 246 -17.13 30.00 18.46
N GLN A 247 -17.51 28.86 17.88
CA GLN A 247 -16.67 27.67 17.77
C GLN A 247 -16.06 27.54 16.37
N THR A 248 -14.79 27.13 16.32
CA THR A 248 -14.13 26.70 15.08
C THR A 248 -14.38 25.21 14.89
N TRP A 249 -14.59 24.77 13.65
CA TRP A 249 -14.69 23.35 13.33
C TRP A 249 -13.35 22.64 13.60
N GLY A 250 -13.36 21.54 14.35
CA GLY A 250 -12.16 20.79 14.73
C GLY A 250 -11.48 20.05 13.57
N GLY A 251 -12.18 19.91 12.44
CA GLY A 251 -11.65 19.29 11.23
C GLY A 251 -12.02 17.81 11.08
N CYS A 252 -12.91 17.25 11.91
CA CYS A 252 -13.39 15.88 11.74
C CYS A 252 -14.64 15.83 10.87
N VAL A 253 -14.79 14.69 10.21
CA VAL A 253 -15.89 14.41 9.31
C VAL A 253 -16.53 13.08 9.70
N GLU A 254 -17.80 12.98 9.38
CA GLU A 254 -18.56 11.76 9.59
C GLU A 254 -18.54 10.88 8.34
N SER A 255 -18.94 9.62 8.53
CA SER A 255 -19.32 8.70 7.47
C SER A 255 -20.36 9.34 6.55
N ARG A 256 -20.24 9.02 5.25
CA ARG A 256 -21.25 9.42 4.26
C ARG A 256 -22.50 8.57 4.40
N ALA A 257 -23.58 8.99 3.75
CA ALA A 257 -24.80 8.20 3.71
C ALA A 257 -24.56 6.89 2.95
N MET A 258 -25.18 5.78 3.39
CA MET A 258 -25.16 4.55 2.61
C MET A 258 -25.80 4.77 1.22
N PRO A 259 -25.22 4.25 0.14
CA PRO A 259 -24.07 3.32 0.10
C PRO A 259 -22.69 4.01 -0.07
N TYR A 260 -22.60 5.34 0.00
CA TYR A 260 -21.38 6.11 -0.30
C TYR A 260 -20.29 5.99 0.78
N ASP A 261 -20.62 5.55 1.99
CA ASP A 261 -19.66 5.25 3.05
C ASP A 261 -18.65 4.16 2.66
N VAL A 262 -19.02 3.24 1.76
CA VAL A 262 -18.16 2.14 1.31
C VAL A 262 -17.75 2.22 -0.17
N GLN A 263 -17.98 3.36 -0.83
CA GLN A 263 -17.71 3.57 -2.26
C GLN A 263 -16.80 4.77 -2.47
N GLU A 264 -16.20 4.88 -3.66
CA GLU A 264 -15.39 6.04 -4.08
C GLU A 264 -16.20 7.03 -4.94
N THR A 265 -17.50 7.13 -4.71
CA THR A 265 -18.32 8.06 -5.50
C THR A 265 -17.83 9.49 -5.29
N ALA A 266 -17.56 10.19 -6.39
CA ALA A 266 -17.17 11.59 -6.33
C ALA A 266 -18.29 12.42 -5.68
N PRO A 267 -17.95 13.32 -4.74
CA PRO A 267 -18.94 14.20 -4.10
C PRO A 267 -19.56 15.14 -5.13
N ASN A 268 -20.90 15.18 -5.16
CA ASN A 268 -21.68 15.95 -6.14
C ASN A 268 -22.80 16.70 -5.42
N VAL A 269 -22.84 18.02 -5.58
CA VAL A 269 -23.86 18.90 -4.98
C VAL A 269 -25.28 18.59 -5.47
N ASN A 270 -25.42 18.02 -6.67
CA ASN A 270 -26.71 17.57 -7.21
C ASN A 270 -27.14 16.20 -6.66
N VAL A 271 -26.25 15.52 -5.93
CA VAL A 271 -26.52 14.29 -5.20
C VAL A 271 -26.09 14.49 -3.75
N PRO A 272 -26.85 15.25 -2.93
CA PRO A 272 -26.37 15.71 -1.62
C PRO A 272 -25.94 14.59 -0.66
N ALA A 273 -26.46 13.37 -0.81
CA ALA A 273 -26.05 12.19 -0.04
C ALA A 273 -24.59 11.75 -0.29
N SER A 274 -23.96 12.19 -1.39
CA SER A 274 -22.56 11.92 -1.72
C SER A 274 -21.56 12.87 -1.05
N LEU A 275 -22.04 13.99 -0.48
CA LEU A 275 -21.22 15.00 0.19
C LEU A 275 -20.70 14.49 1.54
N TYR A 276 -19.59 15.06 1.98
CA TYR A 276 -19.02 14.77 3.30
C TYR A 276 -19.69 15.64 4.36
N THR A 277 -20.15 15.01 5.45
CA THR A 277 -20.82 15.72 6.55
C THR A 277 -19.79 16.14 7.60
N PRO A 278 -19.72 17.42 7.99
CA PRO A 278 -18.82 17.86 9.05
C PRO A 278 -19.27 17.31 10.39
N PHE A 279 -18.30 16.82 11.17
CA PHE A 279 -18.53 16.32 12.53
C PHE A 279 -19.12 17.43 13.41
N PHE A 280 -20.17 17.08 14.14
CA PHE A 280 -20.81 17.95 15.11
C PHE A 280 -21.49 17.08 16.18
N TRP A 281 -20.87 16.93 17.35
CA TRP A 281 -21.52 16.28 18.48
C TRP A 281 -22.59 17.21 19.05
N PRO A 282 -23.89 16.95 18.84
CA PRO A 282 -24.91 17.87 19.32
C PRO A 282 -24.95 17.86 20.84
N ASP A 283 -25.21 19.02 21.42
CA ASP A 283 -25.54 19.18 22.82
C ASP A 283 -26.62 18.19 23.28
N GLU A 284 -26.25 17.29 24.18
CA GLU A 284 -27.13 16.27 24.76
C GLU A 284 -28.12 16.90 25.75
N SER A 285 -29.16 16.17 26.15
CA SER A 285 -30.25 16.77 26.95
C SER A 285 -29.89 16.94 28.43
N ASP A 286 -30.19 18.11 29.01
CA ASP A 286 -30.09 18.42 30.45
C ASP A 286 -30.87 17.43 31.34
N ASN A 287 -31.85 16.72 30.77
CA ASN A 287 -32.68 15.74 31.47
C ASN A 287 -32.07 14.33 31.53
N ASP A 288 -30.90 14.13 30.93
CA ASP A 288 -30.20 12.85 30.90
C ASP A 288 -29.01 12.87 31.87
N ASN A 289 -29.16 12.19 33.00
CA ASN A 289 -28.11 12.10 34.03
C ASN A 289 -26.84 11.36 33.56
N TYR A 290 -26.86 10.71 32.40
CA TYR A 290 -25.72 10.01 31.80
C TYR A 290 -25.20 10.72 30.54
N ALA A 291 -25.77 11.88 30.17
CA ALA A 291 -25.23 12.69 29.08
C ALA A 291 -23.79 13.09 29.39
N ILE A 292 -22.90 12.87 28.42
CA ILE A 292 -21.49 13.21 28.59
C ILE A 292 -21.14 14.52 27.89
N ASN A 293 -21.94 14.97 26.92
CA ASN A 293 -21.72 16.22 26.19
C ASN A 293 -22.92 17.16 26.26
N ASP A 294 -23.30 17.53 27.49
CA ASP A 294 -24.27 18.59 27.81
C ASP A 294 -23.52 19.90 28.11
N TYR A 295 -23.58 20.83 27.17
CA TYR A 295 -22.82 22.07 27.14
C TYR A 295 -23.65 23.32 26.83
N LEU A 296 -24.94 23.20 26.59
CA LEU A 296 -25.87 24.32 26.49
C LEU A 296 -27.13 23.96 27.26
N SER A 297 -27.75 24.95 27.88
CA SER A 297 -29.09 24.71 28.38
C SER A 297 -30.02 24.41 27.20
N ASP A 298 -30.69 23.28 27.32
CA ASP A 298 -31.83 22.84 26.53
C ASP A 298 -32.88 23.95 26.32
N GLY A 299 -32.92 24.93 27.22
CA GLY A 299 -33.81 26.08 27.18
C GLY A 299 -35.22 25.76 27.68
N SER A 300 -36.08 26.78 27.82
CA SER A 300 -37.51 26.55 28.00
C SER A 300 -38.14 26.21 26.66
N TYR A 301 -38.37 24.92 26.38
CA TYR A 301 -38.97 24.54 25.10
C TYR A 301 -40.35 25.13 24.93
N THR A 302 -40.64 25.42 23.68
CA THR A 302 -41.99 25.52 23.19
C THR A 302 -42.15 24.68 21.93
N SER A 303 -43.16 23.81 21.92
CA SER A 303 -43.41 22.82 20.87
C SER A 303 -43.50 23.45 19.47
N GLN A 304 -42.98 22.73 18.46
CA GLN A 304 -43.11 23.03 17.02
C GLN A 304 -42.92 24.50 16.61
N GLY A 305 -41.68 24.98 16.56
CA GLY A 305 -41.26 26.04 15.64
C GLY A 305 -41.86 27.45 15.82
N THR A 306 -42.86 27.65 16.67
CA THR A 306 -43.55 28.91 16.92
C THR A 306 -44.43 28.76 18.17
N THR A 307 -43.96 29.26 19.33
CA THR A 307 -44.75 29.57 20.56
C THR A 307 -45.42 28.42 21.38
N GLY A 308 -45.11 28.30 22.69
CA GLY A 308 -45.67 27.39 23.76
C GLY A 308 -45.14 25.93 24.05
N GLY A 309 -44.58 25.60 25.25
CA GLY A 309 -44.45 24.26 25.92
C GLY A 309 -43.17 23.33 25.91
N VAL A 310 -42.73 22.83 27.10
CA VAL A 310 -41.60 21.90 27.40
C VAL A 310 -41.75 20.48 26.77
N SER A 311 -40.79 19.95 25.99
CA SER A 311 -40.81 18.57 25.43
C SER A 311 -40.22 17.54 26.41
N THR A 312 -40.76 16.33 26.52
CA THR A 312 -40.14 15.21 27.26
C THR A 312 -39.25 14.31 26.38
N ASP A 313 -39.35 14.45 25.06
CA ASP A 313 -38.54 13.71 24.08
C ASP A 313 -37.13 14.31 23.99
N TYR A 314 -36.13 13.58 24.49
CA TYR A 314 -34.73 13.99 24.49
C TYR A 314 -34.17 14.23 23.09
N ARG A 315 -34.65 13.54 22.04
CA ARG A 315 -34.18 13.77 20.65
C ARG A 315 -34.66 15.10 20.11
N ARG A 316 -35.87 15.54 20.49
CA ARG A 316 -36.37 16.88 20.15
C ARG A 316 -35.56 17.97 20.86
N ARG A 317 -35.15 17.70 22.09
CA ARG A 317 -34.35 18.60 22.92
C ARG A 317 -32.96 18.81 22.36
N GLN A 318 -32.26 17.71 22.12
CA GLN A 318 -30.95 17.65 21.50
C GLN A 318 -30.97 18.27 20.10
N GLY A 319 -31.97 17.93 19.28
CA GLY A 319 -32.06 18.41 17.90
C GLY A 319 -32.52 19.86 17.74
N PHE A 320 -32.79 20.58 18.83
CA PHE A 320 -33.28 21.95 18.76
C PHE A 320 -32.18 22.93 18.34
N LYS A 321 -32.16 23.32 17.06
CA LYS A 321 -31.11 24.22 16.55
C LYS A 321 -31.04 25.60 17.25
N GLY A 322 -32.11 26.05 17.90
CA GLY A 322 -32.17 27.37 18.53
C GLY A 322 -31.32 27.52 19.80
N LYS A 323 -30.88 26.42 20.42
CA LYS A 323 -29.99 26.49 21.60
C LYS A 323 -28.54 26.84 21.25
N TYR A 324 -28.09 26.59 20.02
CA TYR A 324 -26.72 26.85 19.54
C TYR A 324 -26.43 28.32 19.23
N THR A 325 -26.74 29.21 20.17
CA THR A 325 -26.56 30.67 20.07
C THR A 325 -25.53 31.22 21.05
N LYS A 326 -24.98 30.38 21.93
CA LYS A 326 -24.00 30.73 22.96
C LYS A 326 -22.79 29.82 22.89
N ALA A 327 -21.68 30.26 23.46
CA ALA A 327 -20.51 29.42 23.61
C ALA A 327 -20.82 28.21 24.53
N PRO A 328 -20.22 27.03 24.28
CA PRO A 328 -20.33 25.88 25.16
C PRO A 328 -19.94 26.22 26.60
N SER A 329 -20.76 25.79 27.57
CA SER A 329 -20.41 25.79 28.99
C SER A 329 -19.78 24.46 29.39
N GLY A 330 -18.88 24.49 30.39
CA GLY A 330 -18.17 23.30 30.86
C GLY A 330 -16.83 23.07 30.15
N SER A 331 -15.86 22.53 30.89
CA SER A 331 -14.51 22.29 30.36
C SER A 331 -14.49 21.02 29.51
N GLY A 332 -13.96 21.12 28.28
CA GLY A 332 -13.83 19.98 27.37
C GLY A 332 -15.15 19.50 26.72
N LEU A 333 -16.24 20.24 26.92
CA LEU A 333 -17.54 19.96 26.30
C LEU A 333 -17.71 20.80 25.03
N GLY A 334 -18.55 20.33 24.11
CA GLY A 334 -18.90 21.08 22.91
C GLY A 334 -19.01 20.25 21.64
N PRO A 335 -19.27 20.92 20.50
CA PRO A 335 -19.56 20.25 19.23
C PRO A 335 -18.35 19.54 18.61
N ASN A 336 -17.13 19.85 19.08
CA ASN A 336 -15.88 19.21 18.63
C ASN A 336 -15.38 18.13 19.61
N ARG A 337 -16.13 17.78 20.66
CA ARG A 337 -15.72 16.73 21.58
C ARG A 337 -15.50 15.42 20.80
N GLY A 338 -14.41 14.70 21.10
CA GLY A 338 -14.02 13.51 20.34
C GLY A 338 -13.39 13.78 18.98
N CYS A 339 -13.13 15.05 18.61
CA CYS A 339 -12.38 15.45 17.42
C CYS A 339 -10.97 15.98 17.76
N ASP A 340 -10.33 15.35 18.74
CA ASP A 340 -9.02 15.72 19.27
C ASP A 340 -7.88 14.83 18.75
N MET A 341 -8.20 13.74 18.06
CA MET A 341 -7.25 12.90 17.34
C MET A 341 -6.42 13.67 16.31
N GLN A 342 -5.31 13.07 15.90
CA GLN A 342 -4.42 13.63 14.90
C GLN A 342 -5.13 13.73 13.54
N SER A 343 -4.85 14.82 12.82
CA SER A 343 -5.28 14.95 11.43
C SER A 343 -4.61 13.94 10.50
N LEU A 344 -5.22 13.62 9.36
CA LEU A 344 -4.53 12.94 8.28
C LEU A 344 -3.49 13.85 7.61
N VAL A 345 -2.58 13.22 6.87
CA VAL A 345 -1.65 13.87 5.95
C VAL A 345 -1.95 13.36 4.55
N ARG A 346 -2.17 14.29 3.64
CA ARG A 346 -2.40 14.03 2.20
C ARG A 346 -1.16 13.41 1.55
N LEU A 347 -1.31 12.90 0.32
CA LEU A 347 -0.18 12.32 -0.42
C LEU A 347 0.94 13.34 -0.58
N THR A 348 2.11 13.03 -0.03
CA THR A 348 3.28 13.90 -0.06
C THR A 348 4.57 13.11 -0.26
N THR A 349 5.63 13.82 -0.62
CA THR A 349 7.02 13.36 -0.65
C THR A 349 7.84 13.96 0.50
N ASP A 350 7.20 14.67 1.43
CA ASP A 350 7.86 15.22 2.63
C ASP A 350 7.98 14.14 3.71
N TRP A 351 9.06 13.38 3.62
CA TRP A 351 9.40 12.29 4.54
C TRP A 351 9.54 12.75 5.99
N THR A 352 10.00 13.98 6.22
CA THR A 352 10.20 14.54 7.57
C THR A 352 8.87 14.87 8.23
N SER A 353 7.96 15.50 7.49
CA SER A 353 6.61 15.79 7.96
C SER A 353 5.83 14.50 8.26
N LEU A 354 5.95 13.48 7.41
CA LEU A 354 5.34 12.17 7.64
C LEU A 354 5.81 11.53 8.96
N LYS A 355 7.13 11.50 9.22
CA LYS A 355 7.67 10.94 10.47
C LYS A 355 7.29 11.76 11.70
N THR A 356 7.35 13.09 11.58
CA THR A 356 6.92 14.00 12.65
C THR A 356 5.47 13.74 13.01
N LYS A 357 4.63 13.53 12.00
CA LYS A 357 3.21 13.21 12.19
C LYS A 357 3.02 11.89 12.93
N ILE A 358 3.66 10.81 12.48
CA ILE A 358 3.58 9.49 13.13
C ILE A 358 3.97 9.59 14.60
N ASN A 359 5.08 10.26 14.90
CA ASN A 359 5.58 10.40 16.27
C ASN A 359 4.61 11.16 17.19
N SER A 360 3.75 12.02 16.63
CA SER A 360 2.75 12.80 17.37
C SER A 360 1.50 12.03 17.80
N PHE A 361 1.32 10.76 17.38
CA PHE A 361 0.08 10.02 17.64
C PHE A 361 -0.19 9.79 19.13
N ASN A 362 -1.45 9.85 19.54
CA ASN A 362 -1.92 9.48 20.87
C ASN A 362 -3.11 8.53 20.72
N ALA A 363 -3.30 7.66 21.70
CA ALA A 363 -4.41 6.72 21.72
C ALA A 363 -5.66 7.42 22.26
N VAL A 364 -6.73 7.48 21.49
CA VAL A 364 -8.01 8.09 21.88
C VAL A 364 -9.18 7.32 21.28
N GLY A 365 -10.36 7.37 21.90
CA GLY A 365 -11.63 6.90 21.31
C GLY A 365 -11.74 5.40 21.00
N GLU A 366 -12.84 5.06 20.31
CA GLU A 366 -13.22 3.71 19.89
C GLU A 366 -12.66 3.33 18.52
N THR A 367 -12.71 2.05 18.16
CA THR A 367 -12.06 1.48 16.98
C THR A 367 -13.03 1.31 15.82
N HIS A 368 -13.04 2.29 14.91
CA HIS A 368 -13.85 2.27 13.68
C HIS A 368 -12.96 2.14 12.43
N ILE A 369 -12.48 0.93 12.15
CA ILE A 369 -11.58 0.63 11.02
C ILE A 369 -12.15 1.09 9.66
N PRO A 370 -13.45 0.90 9.33
CA PRO A 370 -13.94 1.33 8.02
C PRO A 370 -13.86 2.84 7.79
N LEU A 371 -13.95 3.67 8.84
CA LEU A 371 -13.80 5.12 8.71
C LEU A 371 -12.37 5.48 8.29
N GLY A 372 -11.39 4.90 8.96
CA GLY A 372 -9.98 5.07 8.60
C GLY A 372 -9.69 4.56 7.19
N LEU A 373 -10.21 3.39 6.84
CA LEU A 373 -9.99 2.78 5.54
C LEU A 373 -10.64 3.61 4.40
N ALA A 374 -11.86 4.11 4.60
CA ALA A 374 -12.54 4.97 3.64
C ALA A 374 -11.75 6.27 3.37
N TRP A 375 -11.16 6.87 4.41
CA TRP A 375 -10.26 8.01 4.24
C TRP A 375 -8.92 7.64 3.60
N GLY A 376 -8.41 6.43 3.86
CA GLY A 376 -7.28 5.86 3.12
C GLY A 376 -7.56 5.80 1.60
N TRP A 377 -8.78 5.39 1.22
CA TRP A 377 -9.20 5.44 -0.19
C TRP A 377 -9.26 6.86 -0.72
N ASN A 378 -9.85 7.79 0.04
CA ASN A 378 -9.97 9.19 -0.39
C ASN A 378 -8.62 9.88 -0.61
N VAL A 379 -7.59 9.52 0.17
CA VAL A 379 -6.22 10.01 -0.02
C VAL A 379 -5.61 9.49 -1.33
N LEU A 380 -5.91 8.25 -1.72
CA LEU A 380 -5.46 7.66 -2.98
C LEU A 380 -6.36 7.99 -4.18
N SER A 381 -7.53 8.56 -3.93
CA SER A 381 -8.56 8.75 -4.94
C SER A 381 -8.21 9.88 -5.91
N PRO A 382 -8.38 9.68 -7.23
CA PRO A 382 -8.32 10.77 -8.21
C PRO A 382 -9.59 11.64 -8.25
N THR A 383 -10.70 11.18 -7.67
CA THR A 383 -12.01 11.87 -7.72
C THR A 383 -12.58 12.19 -6.34
N GLY A 384 -11.84 11.85 -5.29
CA GLY A 384 -12.17 12.12 -3.91
C GLY A 384 -11.96 13.60 -3.51
N PRO A 385 -12.19 13.95 -2.24
CA PRO A 385 -12.17 15.34 -1.77
C PRO A 385 -10.82 16.05 -1.97
N PHE A 386 -9.72 15.30 -1.97
CA PHE A 386 -8.39 15.85 -2.21
C PHE A 386 -7.93 15.72 -3.66
N SER A 387 -8.38 14.65 -4.34
CA SER A 387 -7.99 14.33 -5.72
C SER A 387 -6.45 14.32 -5.93
N ASP A 388 -5.70 13.88 -4.91
CA ASP A 388 -4.23 13.85 -4.95
C ASP A 388 -3.65 12.69 -5.74
N GLY A 389 -4.40 11.58 -5.77
CA GLY A 389 -3.99 10.37 -6.45
C GLY A 389 -4.15 10.49 -7.95
N VAL A 390 -3.26 9.86 -8.71
CA VAL A 390 -3.40 9.80 -10.18
C VAL A 390 -4.55 8.85 -10.59
N SER A 391 -4.98 8.91 -11.85
CA SER A 391 -5.99 7.98 -12.39
C SER A 391 -5.58 6.51 -12.16
N TYR A 392 -6.54 5.64 -11.86
CA TYR A 392 -6.33 4.18 -11.77
C TYR A 392 -5.79 3.57 -13.07
N SER A 393 -6.06 4.21 -14.22
CA SER A 393 -5.57 3.76 -15.52
C SER A 393 -4.13 4.22 -15.83
N THR A 394 -3.48 4.95 -14.91
CA THR A 394 -2.12 5.46 -15.12
C THR A 394 -1.15 4.29 -15.23
N PRO A 395 -0.46 4.11 -16.38
CA PRO A 395 0.47 3.00 -16.55
C PRO A 395 1.58 3.04 -15.50
N LYS A 396 2.01 1.87 -15.04
CA LYS A 396 3.11 1.73 -14.08
C LYS A 396 2.87 2.48 -12.76
N THR A 397 1.62 2.72 -12.37
CA THR A 397 1.30 3.23 -11.02
C THR A 397 0.57 2.17 -10.22
N THR A 398 0.99 1.94 -8.98
CA THR A 398 0.31 1.04 -8.03
C THR A 398 -0.19 1.85 -6.84
N LYS A 399 -1.46 1.65 -6.49
CA LYS A 399 -2.08 2.26 -5.30
C LYS A 399 -2.18 1.24 -4.19
N ILE A 400 -1.69 1.59 -3.02
CA ILE A 400 -1.49 0.65 -1.91
C ILE A 400 -2.08 1.23 -0.64
N ILE A 401 -2.89 0.44 0.06
CA ILE A 401 -3.29 0.73 1.44
C ILE A 401 -2.52 -0.22 2.35
N VAL A 402 -1.92 0.33 3.40
CA VAL A 402 -1.37 -0.45 4.52
C VAL A 402 -2.22 -0.13 5.74
N LEU A 403 -3.11 -1.06 6.10
CA LEU A 403 -3.94 -0.99 7.29
C LEU A 403 -3.20 -1.63 8.47
N MET A 404 -3.12 -0.92 9.58
CA MET A 404 -2.51 -1.40 10.80
C MET A 404 -3.39 -1.12 12.00
N THR A 405 -3.76 -2.19 12.72
CA THR A 405 -4.73 -2.16 13.82
C THR A 405 -4.52 -3.39 14.72
N ASP A 406 -5.06 -3.38 15.93
CA ASP A 406 -5.15 -4.60 16.75
C ASP A 406 -6.33 -5.51 16.35
N GLY A 407 -7.22 -5.02 15.47
CA GLY A 407 -8.05 -5.83 14.58
C GLY A 407 -9.49 -6.04 15.02
N GLU A 408 -9.94 -5.39 16.08
CA GLU A 408 -11.32 -5.48 16.56
C GLU A 408 -12.02 -4.13 16.43
N ASN A 409 -13.10 -4.08 15.64
CA ASN A 409 -13.97 -2.91 15.68
C ASN A 409 -14.72 -2.89 17.01
N THR A 410 -14.78 -1.73 17.64
CA THR A 410 -15.46 -1.54 18.93
C THR A 410 -16.52 -0.46 18.79
N TYR A 411 -17.70 -0.73 19.35
CA TYR A 411 -18.73 0.29 19.51
C TYR A 411 -19.53 -0.02 20.78
N THR A 412 -19.27 0.77 21.82
CA THR A 412 -19.81 0.51 23.16
C THR A 412 -21.22 1.08 23.34
N THR A 413 -22.00 0.40 24.16
CA THR A 413 -23.30 0.87 24.66
C THR A 413 -23.09 1.81 25.83
N THR A 414 -23.92 2.84 25.93
CA THR A 414 -23.93 3.76 27.07
C THR A 414 -25.28 3.68 27.79
N ASN A 415 -25.32 4.15 29.04
CA ASN A 415 -26.59 4.29 29.77
C ASN A 415 -27.33 5.60 29.43
N SER A 416 -26.76 6.43 28.55
CA SER A 416 -27.43 7.64 28.10
C SER A 416 -28.62 7.30 27.21
N SER A 417 -29.54 8.26 27.10
CA SER A 417 -30.72 8.18 26.23
C SER A 417 -30.34 7.97 24.77
N ASN A 418 -29.12 8.35 24.39
CA ASN A 418 -28.57 8.12 23.05
C ASN A 418 -28.08 6.68 22.82
N ASP A 419 -27.90 5.86 23.87
CA ASP A 419 -27.43 4.46 23.84
C ASP A 419 -26.04 4.27 23.19
N SER A 420 -25.37 5.35 22.82
CA SER A 420 -23.98 5.38 22.36
C SER A 420 -23.34 6.73 22.62
N ASN A 421 -22.02 6.79 22.53
CA ASN A 421 -21.32 8.05 22.31
C ASN A 421 -21.57 8.54 20.87
N TYR A 422 -21.29 9.83 20.64
CA TYR A 422 -21.29 10.37 19.28
C TYR A 422 -19.92 10.16 18.64
N ASP A 423 -19.91 9.70 17.40
CA ASP A 423 -18.70 9.42 16.66
C ASP A 423 -18.89 9.65 15.15
N GLY A 424 -17.98 9.18 14.31
CA GLY A 424 -18.07 9.31 12.85
C GLY A 424 -19.29 8.63 12.22
N TYR A 425 -19.95 7.70 12.92
CA TYR A 425 -21.25 7.12 12.55
C TYR A 425 -22.44 7.80 13.21
N SER A 426 -22.24 8.96 13.86
CA SER A 426 -23.25 9.65 14.67
C SER A 426 -23.63 8.82 15.91
N PHE A 427 -24.83 9.01 16.45
CA PHE A 427 -25.38 8.11 17.45
C PHE A 427 -25.93 6.83 16.82
N ILE A 428 -25.97 5.74 17.58
CA ILE A 428 -26.42 4.43 17.10
C ILE A 428 -27.82 4.46 16.46
N TRP A 429 -28.74 5.30 16.97
CA TRP A 429 -30.09 5.43 16.44
C TRP A 429 -30.14 6.10 15.06
N ALA A 430 -29.07 6.75 14.60
CA ALA A 430 -28.96 7.30 13.25
C ALA A 430 -28.77 6.21 12.18
N ASN A 431 -28.52 4.96 12.59
CA ASN A 431 -28.47 3.78 11.73
C ASN A 431 -27.46 3.88 10.57
N ARG A 432 -26.35 4.58 10.75
CA ARG A 432 -25.38 4.84 9.65
C ARG A 432 -24.59 3.61 9.20
N MET A 433 -24.56 2.59 10.04
CA MET A 433 -23.89 1.30 9.82
C MET A 433 -24.88 0.16 9.57
N GLY A 434 -26.19 0.45 9.47
CA GLY A 434 -27.23 -0.55 9.20
C GLY A 434 -27.67 -1.35 10.43
N SER A 435 -27.37 -0.88 11.64
CA SER A 435 -27.85 -1.43 12.91
C SER A 435 -28.15 -0.31 13.90
N THR A 436 -29.20 -0.50 14.71
CA THR A 436 -29.54 0.35 15.87
C THR A 436 -29.57 -0.47 17.16
N SER A 437 -28.88 -1.61 17.20
CA SER A 437 -28.97 -2.58 18.30
C SER A 437 -28.41 -2.02 19.60
N GLY A 438 -29.08 -2.26 20.74
CA GLY A 438 -28.55 -2.01 22.09
C GLY A 438 -27.52 -3.05 22.57
N ASN A 439 -26.91 -3.82 21.65
CA ASN A 439 -25.94 -4.86 21.96
C ASN A 439 -24.62 -4.59 21.22
N SER A 440 -23.52 -4.42 21.95
CA SER A 440 -22.21 -4.08 21.39
C SER A 440 -21.70 -5.11 20.36
N SER A 441 -21.97 -6.40 20.55
CA SER A 441 -21.55 -7.45 19.60
C SER A 441 -22.29 -7.33 18.26
N ALA A 442 -23.59 -7.04 18.29
CA ALA A 442 -24.37 -6.77 17.09
C ALA A 442 -23.94 -5.48 16.38
N ARG A 443 -23.51 -4.46 17.13
CA ARG A 443 -22.91 -3.23 16.58
C ARG A 443 -21.58 -3.52 15.89
N THR A 444 -20.65 -4.20 16.57
CA THR A 444 -19.37 -4.62 15.99
C THR A 444 -19.57 -5.43 14.70
N THR A 445 -20.51 -6.38 14.71
CA THR A 445 -20.84 -7.18 13.50
C THR A 445 -21.29 -6.30 12.33
N ALA A 446 -22.10 -5.26 12.59
CA ALA A 446 -22.53 -4.33 11.55
C ALA A 446 -21.35 -3.51 10.99
N ILE A 447 -20.42 -3.04 11.84
CA ILE A 447 -19.19 -2.37 11.39
C ILE A 447 -18.30 -3.32 10.58
N ASP A 448 -18.15 -4.57 11.01
CA ASP A 448 -17.36 -5.59 10.31
C ASP A 448 -17.93 -5.91 8.92
N ASN A 449 -19.26 -5.91 8.79
CA ASN A 449 -19.93 -6.05 7.49
C ASN A 449 -19.64 -4.85 6.58
N ARG A 450 -19.63 -3.61 7.11
CA ARG A 450 -19.21 -2.43 6.33
C ARG A 450 -17.75 -2.52 5.93
N LEU A 451 -16.86 -2.96 6.83
CA LEU A 451 -15.44 -3.14 6.54
C LEU A 451 -15.23 -4.12 5.38
N SER A 452 -15.87 -5.29 5.46
CA SER A 452 -15.74 -6.34 4.45
C SER A 452 -16.18 -5.87 3.06
N LEU A 453 -17.29 -5.12 3.00
CA LEU A 453 -17.79 -4.54 1.76
C LEU A 453 -16.85 -3.47 1.21
N LEU A 454 -16.33 -2.60 2.07
CA LEU A 454 -15.35 -1.57 1.71
C LEU A 454 -14.06 -2.16 1.14
N CYS A 455 -13.48 -3.17 1.82
CA CYS A 455 -12.28 -3.84 1.32
C CYS A 455 -12.53 -4.52 -0.04
N THR A 456 -13.72 -5.10 -0.25
CA THR A 456 -14.10 -5.68 -1.54
C THR A 456 -14.15 -4.62 -2.63
N ASN A 457 -14.78 -3.47 -2.37
CA ASN A 457 -14.89 -2.38 -3.33
C ASN A 457 -13.52 -1.78 -3.70
N MET A 458 -12.63 -1.60 -2.72
CA MET A 458 -11.25 -1.13 -2.96
C MET A 458 -10.44 -2.11 -3.81
N LYS A 459 -10.54 -3.42 -3.52
CA LYS A 459 -9.87 -4.46 -4.33
C LYS A 459 -10.38 -4.45 -5.77
N ASN A 460 -11.70 -4.29 -5.96
CA ASN A 460 -12.30 -4.17 -7.29
C ASN A 460 -11.84 -2.91 -8.05
N ALA A 461 -11.50 -1.83 -7.34
CA ALA A 461 -10.90 -0.63 -7.92
C ALA A 461 -9.40 -0.77 -8.24
N GLY A 462 -8.80 -1.92 -7.94
CA GLY A 462 -7.37 -2.18 -8.19
C GLY A 462 -6.43 -1.69 -7.10
N ILE A 463 -6.94 -1.39 -5.89
CA ILE A 463 -6.10 -1.06 -4.73
C ILE A 463 -5.55 -2.36 -4.13
N VAL A 464 -4.24 -2.35 -3.88
CA VAL A 464 -3.57 -3.42 -3.13
C VAL A 464 -3.64 -3.10 -1.64
N ILE A 465 -4.21 -4.01 -0.85
CA ILE A 465 -4.41 -3.85 0.59
C ILE A 465 -3.50 -4.83 1.32
N TYR A 466 -2.63 -4.28 2.16
CA TYR A 466 -1.89 -4.99 3.19
C TYR A 466 -2.54 -4.73 4.54
N THR A 467 -2.63 -5.75 5.38
CA THR A 467 -3.22 -5.64 6.72
C THR A 467 -2.25 -6.20 7.75
N VAL A 468 -2.01 -5.44 8.81
CA VAL A 468 -1.09 -5.80 9.89
C VAL A 468 -1.86 -5.79 11.21
N ARG A 469 -1.96 -6.96 11.85
CA ARG A 469 -2.55 -7.13 13.19
C ARG A 469 -1.47 -6.98 14.25
N VAL A 470 -1.69 -6.15 15.27
CA VAL A 470 -0.64 -5.71 16.20
C VAL A 470 -0.87 -6.18 17.64
N GLU A 471 0.05 -7.01 18.13
CA GLU A 471 0.18 -7.48 19.51
C GLU A 471 -1.11 -8.04 20.12
N VAL A 472 -1.87 -8.82 19.35
CA VAL A 472 -3.09 -9.48 19.81
C VAL A 472 -2.93 -10.99 19.86
N LYS A 473 -3.04 -11.55 21.07
CA LYS A 473 -2.80 -12.98 21.34
C LYS A 473 -4.04 -13.87 21.21
N THR A 474 -5.24 -13.29 21.27
CA THR A 474 -6.53 -14.00 21.29
C THR A 474 -7.55 -13.28 20.42
N GLY A 475 -8.56 -13.98 19.90
CA GLY A 475 -9.57 -13.40 19.01
C GLY A 475 -9.28 -13.67 17.52
N SER A 476 -10.29 -13.45 16.68
CA SER A 476 -10.26 -13.79 15.25
C SER A 476 -9.48 -12.77 14.44
N SER A 477 -8.63 -13.24 13.52
CA SER A 477 -7.98 -12.41 12.49
C SER A 477 -8.66 -12.51 11.13
N ALA A 478 -9.77 -13.26 11.03
CA ALA A 478 -10.44 -13.56 9.76
C ALA A 478 -10.90 -12.31 9.00
N LEU A 479 -11.33 -11.28 9.74
CA LEU A 479 -11.78 -10.01 9.14
C LEU A 479 -10.63 -9.29 8.43
N LEU A 480 -9.47 -9.15 9.09
CA LEU A 480 -8.29 -8.52 8.49
C LEU A 480 -7.72 -9.38 7.35
N GLN A 481 -7.67 -10.70 7.54
CA GLN A 481 -7.27 -11.64 6.49
C GLN A 481 -8.14 -11.53 5.23
N GLY A 482 -9.46 -11.41 5.40
CA GLY A 482 -10.39 -11.23 4.28
C GLY A 482 -10.28 -9.85 3.62
N CYS A 483 -9.84 -8.83 4.35
CA CYS A 483 -9.63 -7.48 3.82
C CYS A 483 -8.37 -7.40 2.95
N ALA A 484 -7.28 -8.09 3.32
CA ALA A 484 -6.06 -8.15 2.52
C ALA A 484 -6.33 -8.59 1.07
N THR A 485 -5.57 -8.05 0.11
CA THR A 485 -5.75 -8.40 -1.31
C THR A 485 -5.35 -9.85 -1.59
N LYS A 486 -4.37 -10.36 -0.84
CA LYS A 486 -3.95 -11.76 -0.91
C LYS A 486 -3.66 -12.29 0.50
N PRO A 487 -3.77 -13.61 0.73
CA PRO A 487 -3.46 -14.20 2.03
C PRO A 487 -2.06 -13.85 2.55
N GLU A 488 -1.07 -13.75 1.66
CA GLU A 488 0.31 -13.37 2.00
C GLU A 488 0.50 -11.89 2.34
N PHE A 489 -0.52 -11.04 2.13
CA PHE A 489 -0.50 -9.61 2.48
C PHE A 489 -1.12 -9.33 3.85
N PHE A 490 -1.55 -10.38 4.55
CA PHE A 490 -1.90 -10.33 5.96
C PHE A 490 -0.70 -10.71 6.82
N TYR A 491 -0.42 -9.88 7.83
CA TYR A 491 0.65 -10.11 8.79
C TYR A 491 0.09 -10.08 10.21
N ASP A 492 0.31 -11.15 10.95
CA ASP A 492 -0.04 -11.24 12.37
C ASP A 492 1.20 -11.04 13.23
N VAL A 493 1.31 -9.89 13.87
CA VAL A 493 2.50 -9.47 14.60
C VAL A 493 2.25 -9.59 16.09
N GLN A 494 2.83 -10.60 16.71
CA GLN A 494 2.67 -10.89 18.14
C GLN A 494 3.65 -10.09 19.03
N SER A 495 4.67 -9.45 18.44
CA SER A 495 5.67 -8.66 19.16
C SER A 495 6.26 -7.55 18.29
N ALA A 496 6.66 -6.45 18.94
CA ALA A 496 7.38 -5.31 18.34
C ALA A 496 8.53 -5.69 17.38
N SER A 497 9.30 -6.73 17.72
CA SER A 497 10.48 -7.16 16.95
C SER A 497 10.14 -7.62 15.53
N ASN A 498 8.95 -8.20 15.34
CA ASN A 498 8.54 -8.76 14.06
C ASN A 498 7.91 -7.69 13.15
N LEU A 499 7.50 -6.57 13.75
CA LEU A 499 6.81 -5.51 13.04
C LEU A 499 7.71 -4.82 12.01
N ASN A 500 8.97 -4.58 12.36
CA ASN A 500 9.96 -4.03 11.43
C ASN A 500 10.20 -4.97 10.24
N ALA A 501 10.30 -6.27 10.48
CA ALA A 501 10.49 -7.26 9.42
C ALA A 501 9.30 -7.30 8.44
N VAL A 502 8.08 -7.18 8.96
CA VAL A 502 6.85 -7.09 8.14
C VAL A 502 6.87 -5.87 7.23
N PHE A 503 7.15 -4.68 7.78
CA PHE A 503 7.18 -3.47 6.97
C PHE A 503 8.33 -3.47 5.96
N SER A 504 9.49 -4.05 6.29
CA SER A 504 10.57 -4.28 5.33
C SER A 504 10.16 -5.26 4.21
N ALA A 505 9.41 -6.31 4.53
CA ALA A 505 8.89 -7.25 3.52
C ALA A 505 7.87 -6.58 2.59
N ILE A 506 6.96 -5.77 3.14
CA ILE A 506 6.00 -4.98 2.36
C ILE A 506 6.77 -4.03 1.43
N ALA A 507 7.72 -3.26 1.95
CA ALA A 507 8.52 -2.35 1.14
C ALA A 507 9.29 -3.08 0.02
N GLY A 508 9.94 -4.22 0.33
CA GLY A 508 10.63 -5.03 -0.67
C GLY A 508 9.72 -5.59 -1.76
N SER A 509 8.48 -5.95 -1.43
CA SER A 509 7.49 -6.42 -2.42
C SER A 509 7.03 -5.31 -3.38
N ILE A 510 7.06 -4.07 -2.91
CA ILE A 510 6.64 -2.86 -3.64
C ILE A 510 7.73 -2.42 -4.64
N GLU A 511 9.01 -2.68 -4.36
CA GLU A 511 10.16 -2.20 -5.13
C GLU A 511 10.47 -2.97 -6.45
N ASN A 512 9.68 -3.98 -6.85
CA ASN A 512 10.04 -4.92 -7.92
C ASN A 512 10.61 -4.28 -9.21
N LEU A 513 11.91 -4.53 -9.45
CA LEU A 513 12.70 -4.08 -10.61
C LEU A 513 12.56 -5.03 -11.83
N ARG A 514 12.78 -4.51 -13.06
CA ARG A 514 12.69 -5.26 -14.33
C ARG A 514 14.01 -5.22 -15.14
N ILE A 515 14.37 -6.36 -15.76
CA ILE A 515 15.48 -6.48 -16.74
C ILE A 515 15.07 -5.82 -18.07
N SER A 516 15.96 -5.01 -18.66
CA SER A 516 15.65 -4.20 -19.85
C SER A 516 16.28 -4.68 -21.15
N LYS A 517 17.45 -5.34 -21.10
CA LYS A 517 18.16 -5.84 -22.28
C LYS A 517 19.16 -6.93 -21.90
#